data_AF-A0A8J2T678-F1
#
_entry.id   AF-A0A8J2T678-F1
#
_cell.length_a   1.000
_cell.length_b   1.000
_cell.length_c   1.000
_cell.angle_alpha   90.00
_cell.angle_beta   90.00
_cell.angle_gamma   90.00
#
_symmetry.space_group_name_H-M   'P 1'
#
loop_
_entity.id
_entity.type
_entity.pdbx_description
1 polymer ?
#
loop_
_entity_poly.entity_id
_entity_poly.type
_entity_poly.pdbx_seq_one_letter_code
_entity_poly.pdbx_strand_id
1 'polypeptide(L)'
;MLRTYGMALRSVSRTLCTTRTAQSKTVSSRIIVPPASHFNNQGPQFNRIPRDKYKQLPDDSDYIEKFYDELQLFSQDFLEKQLHKKYTDFEECPEELVFQLDQFIELQIIPRYSKPVKETGDNHAAFPLRSIQCKTISDKIVIERYLDFAKGVKLTLMLNGGHTFIFDVLLQAKSVFDNMERSKNEGQSS
;
A
#
# COMPACT_ATOMS: atom_id res chain seq x y z
N MET A 1 4.18 -5.06 -70.18
CA MET A 1 3.81 -3.63 -70.06
C MET A 1 2.88 -3.48 -68.87
N LEU A 2 3.21 -2.56 -67.95
CA LEU A 2 2.38 -2.13 -66.82
C LEU A 2 1.07 -1.48 -67.29
N ARG A 3 -0.03 -1.68 -66.55
CA ARG A 3 -0.87 -0.55 -66.09
C ARG A 3 -1.77 -0.94 -64.91
N THR A 4 -1.65 -0.13 -63.88
CA THR A 4 -2.41 -0.03 -62.64
C THR A 4 -3.81 0.56 -62.89
N TYR A 5 -4.80 0.11 -62.10
CA TYR A 5 -5.90 0.95 -61.62
C TYR A 5 -6.25 0.53 -60.19
N GLY A 6 -6.23 1.50 -59.28
CA GLY A 6 -6.64 1.34 -57.89
C GLY A 6 -8.06 1.86 -57.65
N MET A 7 -8.68 1.39 -56.57
CA MET A 7 -9.67 2.07 -55.70
C MET A 7 -9.69 1.27 -54.39
N ALA A 8 -9.16 1.78 -53.27
CA ALA A 8 -9.78 2.70 -52.32
C ALA A 8 -10.84 2.06 -51.39
N LEU A 9 -10.40 1.85 -50.13
CA LEU A 9 -11.06 2.11 -48.84
C LEU A 9 -12.45 1.52 -48.54
N ARG A 10 -12.46 0.52 -47.62
CA ARG A 10 -13.40 0.43 -46.47
C ARG A 10 -12.65 -0.22 -45.30
N SER A 11 -12.12 0.58 -44.37
CA SER A 11 -12.76 0.98 -43.11
C SER A 11 -13.37 -0.19 -42.33
N VAL A 12 -12.60 -0.71 -41.37
CA VAL A 12 -13.11 -1.08 -40.03
C VAL A 12 -12.02 -0.69 -39.04
N SER A 13 -12.05 0.56 -38.59
CA SER A 13 -11.30 0.98 -37.41
C SER A 13 -11.83 0.17 -36.23
N ARG A 14 -11.03 -0.76 -35.71
CA ARG A 14 -11.29 -1.36 -34.40
C ARG A 14 -11.03 -0.28 -33.37
N THR A 15 -12.08 0.37 -32.92
CA THR A 15 -12.04 1.31 -31.80
C THR A 15 -11.70 0.49 -30.56
N LEU A 16 -10.45 0.56 -30.11
CA LEU A 16 -10.10 0.15 -28.76
C LEU A 16 -10.73 1.18 -27.82
N CYS A 17 -11.89 0.84 -27.28
CA CYS A 17 -12.49 1.58 -26.19
C CYS A 17 -11.56 1.42 -24.99
N THR A 18 -10.75 2.44 -24.70
CA THR A 18 -10.08 2.51 -23.42
C THR A 18 -11.15 2.86 -22.40
N THR A 19 -11.58 1.89 -21.62
CA THR A 19 -12.22 2.18 -20.33
C THR A 19 -11.11 2.82 -19.49
N ARG A 20 -11.00 4.13 -19.57
CA ARG A 20 -10.18 4.92 -18.67
C ARG A 20 -10.78 4.72 -17.29
N THR A 21 -10.27 3.72 -16.57
CA THR A 21 -10.48 3.60 -15.13
C THR A 21 -10.08 4.94 -14.52
N ALA A 22 -11.00 5.54 -13.78
CA ALA A 22 -10.74 6.79 -13.09
C ALA A 22 -9.62 6.51 -12.09
N GLN A 23 -8.39 6.91 -12.43
CA GLN A 23 -7.31 6.87 -11.46
C GLN A 23 -7.66 7.84 -10.33
N SER A 24 -7.59 7.35 -9.08
CA SER A 24 -7.84 8.06 -7.82
C SER A 24 -7.08 9.38 -7.67
N LYS A 25 -6.10 9.63 -8.56
CA LYS A 25 -5.33 10.86 -8.75
C LYS A 25 -6.13 12.16 -8.79
N THR A 26 -7.41 12.11 -9.18
CA THR A 26 -8.25 13.33 -9.26
C THR A 26 -8.70 13.84 -7.88
N VAL A 27 -8.52 13.05 -6.81
CA VAL A 27 -8.94 13.39 -5.43
C VAL A 27 -7.74 13.73 -4.52
N SER A 28 -6.51 13.44 -4.94
CA SER A 28 -5.27 13.58 -4.15
C SER A 28 -4.74 15.03 -4.03
N SER A 29 -5.36 16.02 -4.69
CA SER A 29 -5.01 17.43 -4.49
C SER A 29 -5.68 18.08 -3.26
N ARG A 30 -6.43 17.31 -2.46
CA ARG A 30 -7.06 17.80 -1.23
C ARG A 30 -6.12 17.55 -0.07
N ILE A 31 -5.71 18.64 0.58
CA ILE A 31 -5.08 18.65 1.90
C ILE A 31 -5.79 17.63 2.79
N ILE A 32 -5.14 16.50 3.08
CA ILE A 32 -5.65 15.54 4.07
C ILE A 32 -5.50 16.23 5.42
N VAL A 33 -6.59 16.87 5.86
CA VAL A 33 -6.71 17.42 7.20
C VAL A 33 -7.20 16.27 8.08
N PRO A 34 -6.39 15.78 9.03
CA PRO A 34 -6.87 14.78 9.97
C PRO A 34 -8.09 15.31 10.73
N PRO A 35 -9.03 14.46 11.15
CA PRO A 35 -10.19 14.88 11.91
C PRO A 35 -9.77 15.71 13.14
N ALA A 36 -10.48 16.80 13.42
CA ALA A 36 -10.13 17.74 14.50
C ALA A 36 -9.97 17.07 15.88
N SER A 37 -10.58 15.90 16.08
CA SER A 37 -10.43 15.05 17.27
C SER A 37 -9.00 14.59 17.54
N HIS A 38 -8.13 14.49 16.52
CA HIS A 38 -6.70 14.16 16.66
C HIS A 38 -5.83 15.35 17.10
N PHE A 39 -6.39 16.56 17.12
CA PHE A 39 -5.70 17.79 17.52
C PHE A 39 -6.31 18.43 18.77
N ASN A 40 -7.40 17.86 19.32
CA ASN A 40 -8.17 18.49 20.38
C ASN A 40 -7.74 17.99 21.76
N ASN A 41 -7.53 18.92 22.69
CA ASN A 41 -7.03 18.66 24.05
C ASN A 41 -8.04 17.93 24.97
N GLN A 42 -9.19 17.49 24.45
CA GLN A 42 -10.31 16.93 25.22
C GLN A 42 -10.42 15.39 25.17
N GLY A 43 -9.49 14.69 24.50
CA GLY A 43 -9.37 13.23 24.54
C GLY A 43 -8.26 12.72 25.48
N PRO A 44 -8.21 11.39 25.76
CA PRO A 44 -7.11 10.77 26.51
C PRO A 44 -5.76 11.08 25.85
N GLN A 45 -4.71 11.23 26.65
CA GLN A 45 -3.40 11.81 26.25
C GLN A 45 -2.76 11.17 24.99
N PHE A 46 -3.09 9.92 24.68
CA PHE A 46 -2.54 9.15 23.56
C PHE A 46 -2.90 9.66 22.15
N ASN A 47 -3.84 10.60 22.00
CA ASN A 47 -4.24 11.17 20.69
C ASN A 47 -3.85 12.65 20.52
N ARG A 48 -2.90 13.18 21.30
CA ARG A 48 -2.53 14.59 21.26
C ARG A 48 -1.32 14.80 20.36
N ILE A 49 -1.55 15.17 19.10
CA ILE A 49 -0.48 15.56 18.19
C ILE A 49 -0.28 17.08 18.28
N PRO A 50 0.88 17.56 18.75
CA PRO A 50 1.23 18.97 18.64
C PRO A 50 1.24 19.34 17.15
N ARG A 51 0.37 20.28 16.73
CA ARG A 51 0.20 20.69 15.32
C ARG A 51 1.51 21.13 14.65
N ASP A 52 2.46 21.59 15.44
CA ASP A 52 3.81 22.00 15.06
C ASP A 52 4.73 20.84 14.66
N LYS A 53 4.39 19.60 15.02
CA LYS A 53 5.18 18.40 14.73
C LYS A 53 4.65 17.54 13.59
N TYR A 54 3.42 17.77 13.13
CA TYR A 54 2.87 17.06 11.99
C TYR A 54 3.39 17.67 10.69
N LYS A 55 4.12 16.88 9.90
CA LYS A 55 4.48 17.25 8.53
C LYS A 55 3.55 16.52 7.58
N GLN A 56 2.90 17.25 6.69
CA GLN A 56 2.14 16.63 5.61
C GLN A 56 3.10 15.89 4.68
N LEU A 57 2.64 14.75 4.16
CA LEU A 57 3.36 14.04 3.13
C LEU A 57 3.49 14.95 1.89
N PRO A 58 4.62 14.94 1.18
CA PRO A 58 4.77 15.66 -0.09
C PRO A 58 3.67 15.28 -1.11
N ASP A 59 3.32 16.20 -2.02
CA ASP A 59 2.27 15.97 -3.02
C ASP A 59 2.59 14.82 -4.00
N ASP A 60 3.85 14.38 -4.09
CA ASP A 60 4.33 13.26 -4.90
C ASP A 60 4.48 11.95 -4.09
N SER A 61 3.75 11.83 -2.97
CA SER A 61 3.83 10.71 -2.02
C SER A 61 3.16 9.39 -2.48
N ASP A 62 3.36 9.01 -3.74
CA ASP A 62 2.93 7.73 -4.34
C ASP A 62 3.61 6.49 -3.70
N TYR A 63 4.48 6.67 -2.71
CA TYR A 63 5.24 5.59 -2.08
C TYR A 63 4.37 4.67 -1.22
N ILE A 64 3.28 5.15 -0.61
CA ILE A 64 2.41 4.33 0.24
C ILE A 64 1.03 4.09 -0.36
N GLU A 65 0.51 5.01 -1.17
CA GLU A 65 -0.84 4.91 -1.76
C GLU A 65 -1.00 3.70 -2.69
N LYS A 66 0.08 3.16 -3.26
CA LYS A 66 0.02 1.95 -4.10
C LYS A 66 -0.10 0.64 -3.31
N PHE A 67 -0.02 0.70 -1.98
CA PHE A 67 0.03 -0.45 -1.08
C PHE A 67 -1.17 -0.54 -0.13
N TYR A 68 -2.33 -0.01 -0.54
CA TYR A 68 -3.52 -0.05 0.30
C TYR A 68 -3.94 -1.47 0.71
N ASP A 69 -3.82 -2.44 -0.21
CA ASP A 69 -4.21 -3.83 0.07
C ASP A 69 -3.27 -4.46 1.10
N GLU A 70 -1.97 -4.22 0.98
CA GLU A 70 -0.96 -4.67 1.95
C GLU A 70 -1.14 -3.99 3.31
N LEU A 71 -1.44 -2.69 3.31
CA LEU A 71 -1.70 -1.91 4.52
C LEU A 71 -2.94 -2.46 5.24
N GLN A 72 -4.03 -2.70 4.51
CA GLN A 72 -5.25 -3.27 5.06
C GLN A 72 -5.03 -4.69 5.58
N LEU A 73 -4.31 -5.54 4.83
CA LEU A 73 -3.99 -6.90 5.25
C LEU A 73 -3.14 -6.92 6.51
N PHE A 74 -2.08 -6.10 6.58
CA PHE A 74 -1.24 -6.00 7.77
C PHE A 74 -2.04 -5.55 9.00
N SER A 75 -2.93 -4.55 8.84
CA SER A 75 -3.83 -4.09 9.89
C SER A 75 -4.74 -5.22 10.39
N GLN A 76 -5.50 -5.86 9.50
CA GLN A 76 -6.55 -6.82 9.87
C GLN A 76 -5.98 -8.18 10.27
N ASP A 77 -5.01 -8.71 9.52
CA ASP A 77 -4.54 -10.09 9.70
C ASP A 77 -3.44 -10.22 10.75
N PHE A 78 -2.71 -9.14 11.02
CA PHE A 78 -1.61 -9.14 11.99
C PHE A 78 -1.88 -8.26 13.20
N LEU A 79 -2.07 -6.95 13.01
CA LEU A 79 -2.20 -6.03 14.13
C LEU A 79 -3.46 -6.32 14.97
N GLU A 80 -4.63 -6.42 14.34
CA GLU A 80 -5.89 -6.64 15.07
C GLU A 80 -6.05 -8.09 15.54
N LYS A 81 -5.74 -9.07 14.67
CA LYS A 81 -5.94 -10.49 14.97
C LYS A 81 -4.90 -11.10 15.90
N GLN A 82 -3.63 -10.70 15.80
CA GLN A 82 -2.54 -11.33 16.56
C GLN A 82 -2.04 -10.46 17.72
N LEU A 83 -1.93 -9.15 17.51
CA LEU A 83 -1.41 -8.24 18.53
C LEU A 83 -2.53 -7.51 19.30
N HIS A 84 -3.76 -7.54 18.80
CA HIS A 84 -4.88 -6.75 19.31
C HIS A 84 -4.55 -5.24 19.42
N LYS A 85 -3.80 -4.74 18.43
CA LYS A 85 -3.37 -3.35 18.31
C LYS A 85 -3.87 -2.72 17.01
N LYS A 86 -3.85 -1.39 16.96
CA LYS A 86 -4.09 -0.54 15.79
C LYS A 86 -2.86 0.31 15.49
N TYR A 87 -2.84 0.99 14.35
CA TYR A 87 -1.72 1.88 14.01
C TYR A 87 -1.50 2.95 15.08
N THR A 88 -2.57 3.57 15.60
CA THR A 88 -2.50 4.57 16.67
C THR A 88 -1.84 4.08 17.97
N ASP A 89 -1.76 2.78 18.21
CA ASP A 89 -1.13 2.23 19.42
C ASP A 89 0.40 2.30 19.36
N PHE A 90 0.97 2.73 18.22
CA PHE A 90 2.41 2.85 18.00
C PHE A 90 2.89 4.31 17.90
N GLU A 91 2.05 5.31 18.23
CA GLU A 91 2.43 6.73 18.14
C GLU A 91 3.63 7.11 19.02
N GLU A 92 3.77 6.46 20.18
CA GLU A 92 4.90 6.71 21.09
C GLU A 92 6.21 6.07 20.61
N CYS A 93 6.13 5.03 19.77
CA CYS A 93 7.28 4.30 19.24
C CYS A 93 6.98 3.77 17.83
N PRO A 94 7.10 4.61 16.80
CA PRO A 94 6.86 4.20 15.41
C PRO A 94 7.85 3.14 14.92
N GLU A 95 9.03 3.04 15.53
CA GLU A 95 10.02 2.00 15.25
C GLU A 95 9.49 0.60 15.59
N GLU A 96 8.64 0.50 16.61
CA GLU A 96 7.99 -0.76 16.98
C GLU A 96 7.00 -1.19 15.89
N LEU A 97 6.23 -0.27 15.31
CA LEU A 97 5.34 -0.59 14.18
C LEU A 97 6.14 -1.16 12.99
N VAL A 98 7.27 -0.52 12.70
CA VAL A 98 8.19 -0.93 11.64
C VAL A 98 8.76 -2.33 11.92
N PHE A 99 9.18 -2.58 13.16
CA PHE A 99 9.66 -3.90 13.58
C PHE A 99 8.58 -4.98 13.44
N GLN A 100 7.36 -4.70 13.89
CA GLN A 100 6.21 -5.59 13.75
C GLN A 100 5.89 -5.90 12.28
N LEU A 101 6.05 -4.92 11.39
CA LEU A 101 5.89 -5.12 9.96
C LEU A 101 6.99 -6.03 9.37
N ASP A 102 8.25 -5.79 9.72
CA ASP A 102 9.36 -6.64 9.29
C ASP A 102 9.16 -8.09 9.80
N GLN A 103 8.67 -8.27 11.04
CA GLN A 103 8.31 -9.58 11.59
C GLN A 103 7.16 -10.25 10.83
N PHE A 104 6.09 -9.51 10.50
CA PHE A 104 4.98 -10.04 9.71
C PHE A 104 5.45 -10.57 8.34
N ILE A 105 6.33 -9.82 7.67
CA ILE A 105 6.87 -10.23 6.37
C ILE A 105 7.72 -11.49 6.52
N GLU A 106 8.64 -11.52 7.49
CA GLU A 106 9.56 -12.64 7.72
C GLU A 106 8.83 -13.92 8.15
N LEU A 107 7.82 -13.80 9.02
CA LEU A 107 7.15 -14.95 9.63
C LEU A 107 5.92 -15.42 8.86
N GLN A 108 5.24 -14.56 8.12
CA GLN A 108 4.00 -14.92 7.43
C GLN A 108 4.10 -14.83 5.92
N ILE A 109 4.64 -13.75 5.38
CA ILE A 109 4.65 -13.56 3.92
C ILE A 109 5.70 -14.46 3.29
N ILE A 110 6.97 -14.36 3.71
CA ILE A 110 8.06 -15.12 3.11
C ILE A 110 7.79 -16.64 3.16
N PRO A 111 7.34 -17.24 4.29
CA PRO A 111 7.08 -18.68 4.34
C PRO A 111 5.88 -19.12 3.49
N ARG A 112 4.90 -18.25 3.22
CA ARG A 112 3.76 -18.57 2.34
C ARG A 112 4.17 -18.69 0.86
N TYR A 113 5.18 -17.93 0.44
CA TYR A 113 5.59 -17.81 -0.96
C TYR A 113 6.97 -18.42 -1.27
N SER A 114 7.73 -18.85 -0.26
CA SER A 114 9.01 -19.53 -0.43
C SER A 114 8.96 -21.01 -0.07
N LYS A 115 9.91 -21.80 -0.57
CA LYS A 115 10.13 -23.15 -0.05
C LYS A 115 11.14 -23.08 1.10
N PRO A 116 11.01 -23.93 2.13
CA PRO A 116 12.12 -24.19 3.02
C PRO A 116 13.29 -24.69 2.17
N VAL A 117 14.43 -24.00 2.27
CA VAL A 117 15.68 -24.47 1.67
C VAL A 117 15.97 -25.82 2.31
N LYS A 118 15.88 -26.90 1.52
CA LYS A 118 16.44 -28.18 1.97
C LYS A 118 17.93 -27.93 2.07
N GLU A 119 18.48 -28.03 3.27
CA GLU A 119 19.90 -27.90 3.54
C GLU A 119 20.66 -28.82 2.59
N THR A 120 21.20 -28.25 1.52
CA THR A 120 22.29 -28.87 0.78
C THR A 120 23.50 -28.38 1.54
N GLY A 121 24.18 -29.30 2.24
CA GLY A 121 25.07 -29.04 3.36
C GLY A 121 26.35 -28.25 3.03
N ASP A 122 26.21 -27.00 2.64
CA ASP A 122 27.32 -26.06 2.54
C ASP A 122 27.30 -25.16 3.77
N ASN A 123 28.07 -25.62 4.77
CA ASN A 123 28.41 -24.89 5.98
C ASN A 123 29.25 -23.66 5.65
N HIS A 124 28.62 -22.57 5.24
CA HIS A 124 29.22 -21.24 5.41
C HIS A 124 28.25 -20.36 6.20
N ALA A 125 28.51 -20.31 7.50
CA ALA A 125 27.93 -19.35 8.42
C ALA A 125 28.38 -17.93 8.04
N ALA A 126 27.59 -17.27 7.22
CA ALA A 126 27.63 -15.83 7.05
C ALA A 126 26.19 -15.32 7.10
N PHE A 127 25.89 -14.52 8.13
CA PHE A 127 24.79 -13.55 8.30
C PHE A 127 23.48 -13.78 7.51
N PRO A 128 22.29 -13.80 8.15
CA PRO A 128 21.10 -14.40 7.58
C PRO A 128 20.43 -13.49 6.54
N LEU A 129 20.96 -13.46 5.33
CA LEU A 129 20.16 -13.29 4.13
C LEU A 129 19.97 -14.69 3.56
N ARG A 130 19.09 -15.47 4.19
CA ARG A 130 18.63 -16.76 3.63
C ARG A 130 18.21 -16.47 2.20
N SER A 131 18.84 -17.10 1.22
CA SER A 131 18.44 -16.98 -0.17
C SER A 131 17.00 -17.48 -0.29
N ILE A 132 16.05 -16.54 -0.41
CA ILE A 132 14.61 -16.87 -0.48
C ILE A 132 14.36 -17.63 -1.78
N GLN A 133 14.20 -18.94 -1.69
CA GLN A 133 13.96 -19.78 -2.85
C GLN A 133 12.46 -19.84 -3.17
N CYS A 134 12.04 -19.05 -4.16
CA CYS A 134 10.66 -18.99 -4.62
C CYS A 134 10.36 -20.12 -5.63
N LYS A 135 9.13 -20.66 -5.62
CA LYS A 135 8.68 -21.66 -6.61
C LYS A 135 8.49 -21.03 -7.99
N THR A 136 7.86 -19.87 -8.00
CA THR A 136 7.48 -19.16 -9.22
C THR A 136 8.00 -17.72 -9.18
N ILE A 137 8.05 -17.09 -10.36
CA ILE A 137 8.36 -15.67 -10.48
C ILE A 137 7.26 -14.83 -9.78
N SER A 138 6.01 -15.27 -9.87
CA SER A 138 4.88 -14.61 -9.20
C SER A 138 5.06 -14.57 -7.68
N ASP A 139 5.50 -15.66 -7.06
CA ASP A 139 5.79 -15.69 -5.62
C ASP A 139 6.87 -14.69 -5.22
N LYS A 140 7.94 -14.60 -6.03
CA LYS A 140 9.02 -13.62 -5.83
C LYS A 140 8.51 -12.19 -5.90
N ILE A 141 7.66 -11.89 -6.88
CA ILE A 141 7.05 -10.56 -7.06
C ILE A 141 6.20 -10.18 -5.84
N VAL A 142 5.44 -11.12 -5.28
CA VAL A 142 4.64 -10.84 -4.07
C VAL A 142 5.54 -10.50 -2.89
N ILE A 143 6.61 -11.28 -2.65
CA ILE A 143 7.57 -10.99 -1.56
C ILE A 143 8.23 -9.62 -1.78
N GLU A 144 8.71 -9.32 -2.99
CA GLU A 144 9.31 -8.03 -3.31
C GLU A 144 8.32 -6.87 -3.09
N ARG A 145 7.05 -7.06 -3.45
CA ARG A 145 5.99 -6.07 -3.22
C ARG A 145 5.79 -5.78 -1.73
N TYR A 146 5.83 -6.79 -0.86
CA TYR A 146 5.76 -6.58 0.60
C TYR A 146 7.02 -5.93 1.17
N LEU A 147 8.21 -6.24 0.64
CA LEU A 147 9.44 -5.57 1.04
C LEU A 147 9.43 -4.09 0.64
N ASP A 148 8.91 -3.76 -0.53
CA ASP A 148 8.74 -2.37 -0.96
C ASP A 148 7.65 -1.64 -0.18
N PHE A 149 6.58 -2.34 0.21
CA PHE A 149 5.59 -1.82 1.16
C PHE A 149 6.24 -1.43 2.49
N ALA A 150 7.10 -2.28 3.08
CA ALA A 150 7.81 -1.96 4.31
C ALA A 150 8.71 -0.72 4.17
N LYS A 151 9.40 -0.57 3.03
CA LYS A 151 10.15 0.66 2.72
C LYS A 151 9.23 1.88 2.62
N GLY A 152 8.07 1.72 1.99
CA GLY A 152 7.05 2.76 1.88
C GLY A 152 6.56 3.23 3.26
N VAL A 153 6.28 2.30 4.18
CA VAL A 153 5.88 2.61 5.56
C VAL A 153 6.99 3.37 6.29
N LYS A 154 8.24 2.87 6.25
CA LYS A 154 9.42 3.53 6.85
C LYS A 154 9.59 4.96 6.34
N LEU A 155 9.48 5.16 5.02
CA LEU A 155 9.59 6.47 4.39
C LEU A 155 8.44 7.41 4.79
N THR A 156 7.19 6.90 4.83
CA THR A 156 6.02 7.67 5.24
C THR A 156 6.20 8.22 6.65
N LEU A 157 6.63 7.37 7.58
CA LEU A 157 6.88 7.75 8.97
C LEU A 157 8.03 8.76 9.07
N MET A 158 9.11 8.56 8.32
CA MET A 158 10.21 9.52 8.30
C MET A 158 9.76 10.92 7.80
N LEU A 159 8.88 10.97 6.80
CA LEU A 159 8.44 12.21 6.18
C LEU A 159 7.37 12.93 6.99
N ASN A 160 6.46 12.20 7.64
CA ASN A 160 5.41 12.82 8.43
C ASN A 160 5.81 13.16 9.86
N GLY A 161 6.98 12.72 10.32
CA GLY A 161 7.47 12.97 11.68
C GLY A 161 7.16 11.85 12.67
N GLY A 162 6.90 10.64 12.19
CA GLY A 162 6.71 9.42 12.98
C GLY A 162 5.25 9.13 13.33
N HIS A 163 4.30 9.88 12.77
CA HIS A 163 2.89 9.73 13.16
C HIS A 163 2.25 8.53 12.49
N THR A 164 1.78 7.57 13.27
CA THR A 164 1.31 6.27 12.77
C THR A 164 -0.16 6.28 12.37
N PHE A 165 -0.99 7.18 12.94
CA PHE A 165 -2.40 7.34 12.60
C PHE A 165 -2.64 7.68 11.12
N ILE A 166 -1.62 8.17 10.42
CA ILE A 166 -1.71 8.49 8.99
C ILE A 166 -2.20 7.28 8.18
N PHE A 167 -1.82 6.06 8.60
CA PHE A 167 -2.24 4.84 7.92
C PHE A 167 -3.74 4.57 8.08
N ASP A 168 -4.32 4.86 9.25
CA ASP A 168 -5.77 4.79 9.44
C ASP A 168 -6.50 5.80 8.56
N VAL A 169 -5.97 7.02 8.46
CA VAL A 169 -6.54 8.07 7.60
C VAL A 169 -6.49 7.67 6.13
N LEU A 170 -5.36 7.11 5.68
CA LEU A 170 -5.19 6.60 4.32
C LEU A 170 -6.20 5.49 4.01
N LEU A 171 -6.40 4.52 4.92
CA LEU A 171 -7.39 3.45 4.76
C LEU A 171 -8.83 3.97 4.74
N GLN A 172 -9.17 4.93 5.62
CA GLN A 172 -10.48 5.57 5.63
C GLN A 172 -10.77 6.33 4.34
N ALA A 173 -9.80 7.12 3.86
CA ALA A 173 -9.94 7.86 2.60
C ALA A 173 -10.17 6.93 1.41
N LYS A 174 -9.43 5.82 1.35
CA LYS A 174 -9.60 4.80 0.32
C LYS A 174 -10.99 4.15 0.39
N SER A 175 -11.46 3.79 1.58
CA SER A 175 -12.80 3.20 1.76
C SER A 175 -13.91 4.13 1.31
N VAL A 176 -13.82 5.43 1.63
CA VAL A 176 -14.78 6.44 1.15
C VAL A 176 -14.74 6.55 -0.38
N PHE A 177 -13.55 6.56 -0.98
CA PHE A 177 -13.39 6.59 -2.43
C PHE A 177 -14.01 5.35 -3.10
N ASP A 178 -13.69 4.15 -2.62
CA ASP A 178 -14.22 2.89 -3.15
C ASP A 178 -15.77 2.85 -3.08
N ASN A 179 -16.35 3.36 -1.99
CA ASN A 179 -17.81 3.42 -1.82
C ASN A 179 -18.47 4.41 -2.81
N MET A 180 -17.83 5.55 -3.07
CA MET A 180 -18.29 6.49 -4.10
C MET A 180 -18.24 5.89 -5.50
N GLU A 181 -17.20 5.12 -5.83
CA GLU A 181 -17.12 4.47 -7.13
C GLU A 181 -18.18 3.38 -7.31
N ARG A 182 -18.43 2.57 -6.28
CA ARG A 182 -19.49 1.54 -6.31
C ARG A 182 -20.87 2.16 -6.53
N SER A 183 -21.23 3.19 -5.77
CA SER A 183 -22.52 3.88 -5.90
C SER A 183 -22.71 4.54 -7.27
N LYS A 184 -21.63 5.04 -7.89
CA LYS A 184 -21.67 5.58 -9.26
C LYS A 184 -21.93 4.50 -10.32
N ASN A 185 -21.37 3.31 -10.14
CA ASN A 185 -21.56 2.19 -11.08
C ASN A 185 -22.97 1.58 -10.96
N GLU A 186 -23.55 1.58 -9.76
CA GLU A 186 -24.93 1.12 -9.52
C GLU A 186 -25.97 2.10 -10.11
N GLY A 187 -25.73 3.42 -10.02
CA GLY A 187 -26.60 4.44 -10.61
C GLY A 187 -26.58 4.56 -12.14
N GLN A 188 -25.69 3.84 -12.85
CA GLN A 188 -25.67 3.77 -14.32
C GLN A 188 -26.37 2.53 -14.88
N SER A 189 -26.87 1.63 -14.02
CA SER A 189 -27.56 0.40 -14.41
C SER A 189 -29.09 0.47 -14.21
N SER A 190 -29.64 1.68 -14.05
CA SER A 190 -31.09 1.94 -13.91
C SER A 190 -31.62 2.81 -15.04
#